data_AF-A0A920KNQ2-F1
#
_entry.id   AF-A0A920KNQ2-F1
#
_cell.length_a   1.000
_cell.length_b   1.000
_cell.length_c   1.000
_cell.angle_alpha   90.00
_cell.angle_beta   90.00
_cell.angle_gamma   90.00
#
_symmetry.space_group_name_H-M   'P 1'
#
loop_
_entity.id
_entity.type
_entity.pdbx_description
1 polymer ?
#
loop_
_entity_poly.entity_id
_entity_poly.type
_entity_poly.pdbx_seq_one_letter_code
_entity_poly.pdbx_strand_id
1 'polypeptide(L)' 'MLGGNGISDDYPIMRHMVNLEVVNTYEGTHDVHALILGRSQTGLSAF' A
#
# COMPACT_ATOMS: atom_id res chain seq x y z
N MET A 1 -15.92 4.90 -10.47
CA MET A 1 -15.52 3.50 -10.19
C MET A 1 -16.06 2.63 -11.32
N LEU A 2 -15.34 1.55 -11.70
CA LEU A 2 -15.70 0.71 -12.86
C LEU A 2 -16.79 -0.35 -12.58
N GLY A 3 -17.25 -0.51 -11.33
CA GLY A 3 -18.26 -1.50 -10.98
C GLY A 3 -17.85 -2.91 -11.42
N GLY A 4 -18.79 -3.70 -11.96
CA GLY A 4 -18.50 -5.03 -12.50
C GLY A 4 -17.48 -5.03 -13.65
N ASN A 5 -17.38 -3.94 -14.41
CA ASN A 5 -16.37 -3.81 -15.48
C ASN A 5 -14.95 -3.77 -14.93
N GLY A 6 -14.77 -3.50 -13.63
CA GLY A 6 -13.48 -3.54 -12.98
C GLY A 6 -12.87 -4.94 -12.89
N ILE A 7 -13.67 -6.00 -13.07
CA ILE A 7 -13.24 -7.41 -12.99
C ILE A 7 -13.15 -8.04 -14.40
N SER A 8 -13.63 -7.35 -15.44
CA SER A 8 -13.45 -7.80 -16.83
C SER A 8 -11.98 -7.65 -17.24
N ASP A 9 -11.47 -8.59 -18.04
CA ASP A 9 -10.14 -8.51 -18.66
C ASP A 9 -10.00 -7.32 -19.63
N ASP A 10 -11.11 -6.70 -20.02
CA ASP A 10 -11.14 -5.49 -20.86
C ASP A 10 -10.51 -4.26 -20.18
N TYR A 11 -10.46 -4.25 -18.85
CA TYR A 11 -9.92 -3.13 -18.07
C TYR A 11 -8.80 -3.61 -17.14
N PRO A 12 -7.58 -3.07 -17.26
CA PRO A 12 -6.44 -3.54 -16.47
C PRO A 12 -6.48 -3.11 -14.99
N ILE A 13 -7.57 -2.49 -14.53
CA ILE A 13 -7.64 -1.85 -13.21
C ILE A 13 -7.46 -2.88 -12.08
N MET A 14 -8.05 -4.07 -12.19
CA MET A 14 -7.91 -5.11 -11.18
C MET A 14 -6.45 -5.55 -11.08
N ARG A 15 -5.81 -5.82 -12.23
CA ARG A 15 -4.39 -6.18 -12.29
C ARG A 15 -3.51 -5.12 -11.62
N HIS A 16 -3.75 -3.84 -11.89
CA HIS A 16 -3.00 -2.76 -11.26
C HIS A 16 -3.26 -2.65 -9.76
N MET A 17 -4.50 -2.84 -9.30
CA MET A 17 -4.82 -2.90 -7.86
C MET A 17 -4.01 -3.99 -7.17
N VAL A 18 -4.01 -5.22 -7.70
CA VAL A 18 -3.25 -6.33 -7.08
C VAL A 18 -1.74 -6.08 -7.13
N ASN A 19 -1.23 -5.46 -8.20
CA ASN A 19 0.18 -5.04 -8.24
C ASN A 19 0.51 -4.03 -7.13
N LEU A 20 -0.38 -3.08 -6.85
CA LEU A 20 -0.17 -2.08 -5.81
C LEU A 20 -0.21 -2.66 -4.39
N GLU A 21 -1.00 -3.72 -4.16
CA GLU A 21 -0.98 -4.45 -2.88
C GLU A 21 0.39 -5.06 -2.58
N VAL A 22 1.05 -5.61 -3.60
CA VAL A 22 2.42 -6.13 -3.46
C VAL A 22 3.40 -4.98 -3.15
N VAL A 23 3.29 -3.85 -3.86
CA VAL A 23 4.13 -2.66 -3.62
C VAL A 23 3.94 -2.13 -2.19
N ASN A 24 2.73 -2.15 -1.65
CA ASN A 24 2.43 -1.64 -0.31
C ASN A 24 3.07 -2.45 0.83
N THR A 25 3.55 -3.67 0.55
CA THR A 25 4.06 -4.60 1.58
C THR A 25 5.52 -4.98 1.42
N TYR A 26 6.08 -4.90 0.21
CA TYR A 26 7.41 -5.44 -0.08
C TYR A 26 8.60 -4.61 0.45
N GLU A 27 8.59 -3.28 0.33
CA GLU A 27 9.72 -2.41 0.71
C GLU A 27 9.47 -1.57 1.96
N GLY A 28 8.98 -2.22 3.02
CA GLY A 28 8.57 -1.56 4.25
C GLY A 28 7.07 -1.27 4.22
N THR A 29 6.38 -1.82 5.22
CA THR A 29 4.93 -1.66 5.32
C THR A 29 4.59 -0.21 5.67
N HIS A 30 3.36 0.18 5.33
CA HIS A 30 2.80 1.47 5.73
C HIS A 30 3.05 1.78 7.21
N ASP A 31 2.84 0.80 8.09
CA ASP A 31 3.01 0.95 9.54
C ASP A 31 4.48 1.11 9.94
N VAL A 32 5.40 0.35 9.33
CA VAL A 32 6.84 0.49 9.60
C VAL A 32 7.33 1.88 9.22
N HIS A 33 6.90 2.43 8.09
CA HIS A 33 7.23 3.79 7.69
C HIS A 33 6.63 4.83 8.67
N ALA A 34 5.41 4.62 9.13
CA ALA A 34 4.80 5.48 10.16
C ALA A 34 5.61 5.47 11.46
N LEU A 35 6.11 4.31 11.90
CA LEU A 35 6.96 4.19 13.09
C LEU A 35 8.32 4.87 12.93
N ILE A 36 8.92 4.82 11.74
CA ILE A 36 10.16 5.54 11.44
C ILE A 36 9.95 7.05 11.56
N LEU A 37 8.86 7.57 10.96
CA LEU A 37 8.50 8.99 11.05
C LEU A 37 8.12 9.41 12.48
N GLY A 38 7.47 8.53 13.23
CA GLY A 38 7.13 8.76 14.64
C GLY A 38 8.39 8.90 15.50
N ARG A 39 9.37 8.02 15.29
CA ARG A 39 10.67 8.11 15.96
C ARG A 39 11.42 9.38 15.59
N SER A 40 11.41 9.80 14.33
CA SER A 40 12.11 11.04 13.92
C SER A 40 11.49 12.30 14.54
N GLN A 41 10.19 12.29 14.82
CA GLN A 41 9.51 13.43 15.44
C GLN A 41 9.62 13.44 16.96
N THR A 42 9.52 12.28 17.61
CA THR A 42 9.41 12.17 19.07
C THR A 42 10.71 11.80 19.77
N GLY A 43 11.68 11.24 19.03
CA GLY A 43 12.89 10.64 19.60
C GLY A 43 12.66 9.32 20.34
N LEU A 44 11.41 8.86 20.45
CA LEU A 44 11.03 7.62 21.13
C LEU A 44 10.81 6.50 20.11
N SER A 45 11.31 5.29 20.42
CA SER A 45 11.05 4.10 19.60
C SER A 45 9.71 3.48 20.01
N ALA A 46 8.91 3.08 19.03
CA ALA A 46 7.62 2.41 19.21
C ALA A 46 7.50 1.11 18.38
N PHE A 47 8.64 0.52 18.02
CA PHE A 47 8.76 -0.80 17.42
C PHE A 47 8.62 -1.91 18.46
#